data_AF-A0A9W8V752-F1
#
_entry.id   AF-A0A9W8V752-F1
#
_cell.length_a   1.000
_cell.length_b   1.000
_cell.length_c   1.000
_cell.angle_alpha   90.00
_cell.angle_beta   90.00
_cell.angle_gamma   90.00
#
_symmetry.space_group_name_H-M   'P 1'
#
loop_
_entity.id
_entity.type
_entity.pdbx_description
1 polymer ?
#
loop_
_entity_poly.entity_id
_entity_poly.type
_entity_poly.pdbx_seq_one_letter_code
_entity_poly.pdbx_strand_id
1 'polypeptide(L)'
;MEERLKGDRHWIERLTPDFAPGCKRLTPAPGYLEALQDDDVTCIDTPITHITEKGVVTADGTEREAGIIILATGFENGCIPYFPTIGKNKKDISQLWKSDGSIGYPQTYFGIMAPDLPNYFFTMQA
;
A
#
# COMPACT_ATOMS: atom_id res chain seq x y z
N MET A 1 21.62 7.22 7.94
CA MET A 1 20.64 6.47 8.74
C MET A 1 21.16 6.30 10.16
N GLU A 2 22.37 5.75 10.36
CA GLU A 2 22.98 5.57 11.69
C GLU A 2 23.00 6.84 12.56
N GLU A 3 23.50 7.95 12.02
CA GLU A 3 23.54 9.25 12.73
C GLU A 3 22.14 9.75 13.13
N ARG A 4 21.20 9.72 12.18
CA ARG A 4 19.83 10.23 12.37
C ARG A 4 19.00 9.40 13.34
N LEU A 5 19.31 8.11 13.49
CA LEU A 5 18.70 7.19 14.45
C LEU A 5 19.54 7.05 15.73
N LYS A 6 20.50 7.95 15.99
CA LYS A 6 21.34 7.96 17.19
C LYS A 6 22.02 6.61 17.51
N GLY A 7 22.30 5.81 16.48
CA GLY A 7 22.91 4.48 16.62
C GLY A 7 21.97 3.36 17.09
N ASP A 8 20.64 3.54 17.05
CA ASP A 8 19.67 2.49 17.38
C ASP A 8 19.74 1.33 16.38
N ARG A 9 20.44 0.26 16.77
CA ARG A 9 20.68 -0.91 15.91
C ARG A 9 19.40 -1.61 15.49
N HIS A 10 18.40 -1.70 16.38
CA HIS A 10 17.16 -2.39 16.08
C HIS A 10 16.41 -1.70 14.93
N TRP A 11 16.24 -0.38 15.00
CA TRP A 11 15.54 0.35 13.93
C TRP A 11 16.38 0.52 12.66
N ILE A 12 17.72 0.60 12.76
CA ILE A 12 18.59 0.60 11.58
C ILE A 12 18.38 -0.70 10.78
N GLU A 13 18.43 -1.86 11.44
CA GLU A 13 18.21 -3.14 10.77
C GLU A 13 16.80 -3.26 10.22
N ARG A 14 15.79 -2.86 11.00
CA ARG A 14 14.38 -2.97 10.61
C ARG A 14 14.02 -2.09 9.41
N LEU A 15 14.59 -0.90 9.31
CA LEU A 15 14.32 0.08 8.26
C LEU A 15 15.22 -0.08 7.03
N THR A 16 16.30 -0.86 7.14
CA THR A 16 17.16 -1.17 6.00
C THR A 16 16.42 -2.11 5.05
N PRO A 17 16.12 -1.68 3.81
CA PRO A 17 15.41 -2.52 2.85
C PRO A 17 16.21 -3.77 2.46
N ASP A 18 15.52 -4.89 2.33
CA ASP A 18 16.03 -6.15 1.77
C ASP A 18 15.88 -6.25 0.24
N PHE A 19 15.45 -5.16 -0.40
CA PHE A 19 15.25 -5.03 -1.84
C PHE A 19 16.18 -3.97 -2.44
N ALA A 20 16.49 -4.13 -3.74
CA ALA A 20 17.38 -3.20 -4.44
C ALA A 20 16.75 -1.79 -4.61
N PRO A 21 17.58 -0.74 -4.69
CA PRO A 21 17.10 0.61 -4.99
C PRO A 21 16.24 0.66 -6.26
N GLY A 22 15.10 1.35 -6.18
CA GLY A 22 14.15 1.48 -7.30
C GLY A 22 13.11 0.36 -7.42
N CYS A 23 13.23 -0.75 -6.68
CA CYS A 23 12.18 -1.78 -6.64
C CYS A 23 10.90 -1.35 -5.90
N LYS A 24 10.98 -0.29 -5.10
CA LYS A 24 9.82 0.42 -4.52
C LYS A 24 9.97 1.92 -4.78
N ARG A 25 8.86 2.66 -4.71
CA ARG A 25 8.87 4.13 -4.80
C ARG A 25 9.75 4.70 -3.69
N LEU A 26 10.55 5.71 -4.02
CA LEU A 26 11.51 6.31 -3.09
C LEU A 26 10.81 6.90 -1.88
N THR A 27 11.25 6.44 -0.71
CA THR A 27 10.86 6.83 0.65
C THR A 27 12.11 6.71 1.53
N PRO A 28 12.14 7.26 2.76
CA PRO A 28 11.14 8.10 3.42
C PRO A 28 11.31 9.60 3.14
N ALA A 29 10.30 10.39 3.51
CA ALA A 29 10.31 11.85 3.40
C ALA A 29 11.27 12.50 4.43
N PRO A 30 11.69 13.76 4.24
CA PRO A 30 12.42 14.53 5.24
C PRO A 30 11.69 14.51 6.60
N GLY A 31 12.43 14.41 7.70
CA GLY A 31 11.86 14.36 9.06
C GLY A 31 11.42 12.98 9.55
N TYR A 32 11.28 11.97 8.68
CA TYR A 32 10.79 10.66 9.09
C TYR A 32 11.70 9.97 10.12
N LEU A 33 13.01 9.95 9.90
CA LEU A 33 13.94 9.26 10.82
C LEU A 33 14.06 9.97 12.16
N GLU A 34 13.98 11.31 12.18
CA GLU A 34 13.99 12.11 13.40
C GLU A 34 12.74 11.88 14.23
N ALA A 35 11.57 11.76 13.58
CA ALA A 35 10.32 11.47 14.27
C ALA A 35 10.34 10.13 15.02
N LEU A 36 11.10 9.13 14.53
CA LEU A 36 11.25 7.84 15.25
C LEU A 36 12.09 7.95 16.52
N GLN A 37 12.71 9.10 16.78
CA GLN A 37 13.57 9.36 17.94
C GLN A 37 12.99 10.41 18.89
N ASP A 38 11.75 10.83 18.62
CA ASP A 38 10.98 11.75 19.45
C ASP A 38 10.40 11.00 20.67
N ASP A 39 10.41 11.63 21.84
CA ASP A 39 9.94 11.02 23.09
C ASP A 39 8.41 10.78 23.07
N ASP A 40 7.66 11.51 22.24
CA ASP A 40 6.21 11.33 22.05
C ASP A 40 5.87 10.18 21.09
N VAL A 41 6.86 9.58 20.43
CA VAL A 41 6.67 8.55 19.39
C VAL A 41 7.09 7.19 19.91
N THR A 42 6.13 6.26 19.94
CA THR A 42 6.41 4.84 20.18
C THR A 42 6.28 4.05 18.89
N CYS A 43 7.39 3.48 18.43
CA CYS A 43 7.42 2.62 17.25
C CYS A 43 7.20 1.15 17.63
N ILE A 44 6.35 0.43 16.88
CA ILE A 44 5.97 -0.95 17.18
C ILE A 44 6.06 -1.77 15.90
N ASP A 45 6.85 -2.85 15.92
CA ASP A 45 6.98 -3.79 14.81
C ASP A 45 6.28 -5.14 15.05
N THR A 46 5.63 -5.30 16.20
CA THR A 46 4.76 -6.44 16.52
C THR A 46 3.51 -6.45 15.63
N PRO A 47 3.15 -7.59 14.99
CA PRO A 47 1.95 -7.68 14.17
C PRO A 47 0.66 -7.32 14.92
N ILE A 48 -0.23 -6.58 14.25
CA ILE A 48 -1.58 -6.29 14.73
C ILE A 48 -2.45 -7.56 14.60
N THR A 49 -3.29 -7.83 15.60
CA THR A 49 -4.24 -8.96 15.58
C THR A 49 -5.68 -8.51 15.41
N HIS A 50 -6.11 -7.50 16.16
CA HIS A 50 -7.46 -6.94 16.09
C HIS A 50 -7.51 -5.53 16.72
N ILE A 51 -8.64 -4.87 16.55
CA ILE A 51 -8.98 -3.58 17.14
C ILE A 51 -10.11 -3.80 18.16
N THR A 52 -10.06 -3.08 19.27
CA THR A 52 -11.11 -3.03 20.30
C THR A 52 -11.74 -1.64 20.31
N GLU A 53 -12.74 -1.43 21.17
CA GLU A 53 -13.29 -0.08 21.41
C GLU A 53 -12.27 0.90 21.97
N LYS A 54 -11.18 0.43 22.59
CA LYS A 54 -10.17 1.28 23.23
C LYS A 54 -8.94 1.52 22.35
N GLY A 55 -8.60 0.58 21.45
CA GLY A 55 -7.42 0.75 20.62
C GLY A 55 -6.99 -0.50 19.85
N VAL A 56 -5.68 -0.64 19.65
CA VAL A 56 -5.07 -1.66 18.79
C VAL A 56 -4.39 -2.74 19.62
N VAL A 57 -4.69 -4.01 19.34
CA VAL A 57 -4.09 -5.17 20.01
C VAL A 57 -3.09 -5.86 19.09
N THR A 58 -1.86 -6.04 19.56
CA THR A 58 -0.80 -6.74 18.82
C THR A 58 -0.62 -8.18 19.30
N ALA A 59 0.17 -8.97 18.57
CA ALA A 59 0.36 -10.41 18.80
C ALA A 59 1.05 -10.74 20.13
N ASP A 60 1.70 -9.77 20.76
CA ASP A 60 2.23 -9.85 22.14
C ASP A 60 1.13 -9.77 23.23
N GLY A 61 -0.14 -9.61 22.84
CA GLY A 61 -1.28 -9.46 23.73
C GLY A 61 -1.45 -8.06 24.32
N THR A 62 -0.60 -7.10 23.95
CA THR A 62 -0.65 -5.73 24.46
C THR A 62 -1.67 -4.90 23.70
N GLU A 63 -2.62 -4.32 24.44
CA GLU A 63 -3.56 -3.32 23.95
C GLU A 63 -2.97 -1.92 24.09
N ARG A 64 -2.94 -1.17 23.00
CA ARG A 64 -2.48 0.23 22.97
C ARG A 64 -3.66 1.13 22.69
N GLU A 65 -4.02 1.92 23.70
CA GLU A 65 -5.15 2.85 23.64
C GLU A 65 -4.92 3.92 22.56
N ALA A 66 -5.94 4.16 21.74
CA ALA A 66 -5.87 5.13 20.67
C ALA A 66 -7.23 5.80 20.48
N GLY A 67 -7.28 7.12 20.67
CA GLY A 67 -8.48 7.90 20.37
C GLY A 67 -8.73 8.07 18.87
N ILE A 68 -7.69 7.93 18.05
CA ILE A 68 -7.74 8.03 16.58
C ILE A 68 -6.84 6.96 15.99
N ILE A 69 -7.35 6.24 14.97
CA ILE A 69 -6.59 5.26 14.20
C ILE A 69 -6.52 5.74 12.75
N ILE A 70 -5.30 5.88 12.21
CA ILE A 70 -5.06 6.28 10.82
C ILE A 70 -4.56 5.07 10.04
N LEU A 71 -5.27 4.68 8.99
CA LEU A 71 -4.88 3.57 8.11
C LEU A 71 -4.04 4.05 6.94
N ALA A 72 -2.71 3.97 7.09
CA ALA A 72 -1.74 4.24 6.01
C ALA A 72 -1.39 2.97 5.21
N THR A 73 -2.38 2.11 4.94
CA THR A 73 -2.21 0.76 4.35
C THR A 73 -2.15 0.74 2.81
N GLY A 74 -2.18 1.91 2.16
CA GLY A 74 -2.09 2.03 0.70
C GLY A 74 -3.44 1.88 -0.01
N PHE A 75 -3.40 1.43 -1.26
CA PHE A 75 -4.55 1.34 -2.16
C PHE A 75 -4.57 -0.01 -2.87
N GLU A 76 -5.77 -0.49 -3.21
CA GLU A 76 -5.95 -1.61 -4.12
C GLU A 76 -5.66 -1.13 -5.57
N ASN A 77 -5.03 -1.98 -6.39
CA ASN A 77 -4.49 -1.63 -7.71
C ASN A 77 -5.47 -0.77 -8.55
N GLY A 78 -5.14 0.51 -8.76
CA GLY A 78 -6.03 1.53 -9.36
C GLY A 78 -6.30 1.39 -10.86
N CYS A 79 -6.00 0.24 -11.47
CA CYS A 79 -6.16 0.02 -12.90
C CYS A 79 -7.40 -0.80 -13.25
N ILE A 80 -8.13 -1.33 -12.27
CA ILE A 80 -9.39 -2.05 -12.48
C ILE A 80 -10.55 -1.04 -12.38
N PRO A 81 -11.42 -0.94 -13.41
CA PRO A 81 -12.57 -0.05 -13.33
C PRO A 81 -13.51 -0.39 -12.17
N TYR A 82 -13.92 0.61 -11.40
CA TYR A 82 -14.87 0.45 -10.28
C TYR A 82 -16.28 0.02 -10.71
N PHE A 83 -16.65 0.35 -11.94
CA PHE A 83 -17.97 0.06 -12.49
C PHE A 83 -17.88 -0.93 -13.65
N PRO A 84 -18.94 -1.73 -13.91
CA PRO A 84 -19.01 -2.58 -15.08
C PRO A 84 -18.68 -1.81 -16.35
N THR A 85 -17.60 -2.22 -17.02
CA THR A 85 -17.10 -1.56 -18.23
C THR A 85 -17.13 -2.58 -19.34
N ILE A 86 -18.25 -2.58 -20.06
CA ILE A 86 -18.62 -3.65 -20.98
C ILE A 86 -18.24 -3.28 -22.41
N GLY A 87 -17.31 -4.04 -22.99
CA GLY A 87 -16.87 -3.90 -24.38
C GLY A 87 -17.64 -4.80 -25.36
N LYS A 88 -17.00 -5.05 -26.50
CA LYS A 88 -17.47 -6.01 -27.51
C LYS A 88 -17.69 -7.38 -26.90
N ASN A 89 -18.62 -8.13 -27.50
CA ASN A 89 -18.98 -9.49 -27.06
C ASN A 89 -19.44 -9.57 -25.60
N LYS A 90 -19.93 -8.45 -25.02
CA LYS A 90 -20.39 -8.34 -23.63
C LYS A 90 -19.30 -8.66 -22.60
N LYS A 91 -18.02 -8.47 -22.96
CA LYS A 91 -16.89 -8.66 -22.05
C LYS A 91 -16.79 -7.47 -21.08
N ASP A 92 -16.86 -7.73 -19.79
CA ASP A 92 -16.70 -6.72 -18.73
C ASP A 92 -15.27 -6.71 -18.20
N ILE A 93 -14.49 -5.69 -18.55
CA ILE A 93 -13.09 -5.60 -18.11
C ILE A 93 -12.94 -5.40 -16.60
N SER A 94 -13.96 -4.88 -15.92
CA SER A 94 -13.94 -4.77 -14.45
C SER A 94 -13.92 -6.13 -13.76
N GLN A 95 -14.36 -7.19 -14.44
CA GLN A 95 -14.28 -8.58 -13.95
C GLN A 95 -13.05 -9.30 -14.51
N LEU A 96 -12.75 -9.11 -15.81
CA LEU A 96 -11.64 -9.81 -16.46
C LEU A 96 -10.28 -9.47 -15.83
N TRP A 97 -10.07 -8.20 -15.46
CA TRP A 97 -8.79 -7.70 -14.95
C TRP A 97 -8.57 -7.91 -13.45
N LYS A 98 -9.58 -8.37 -12.70
CA LYS A 98 -9.39 -8.74 -11.29
C LYS A 98 -8.37 -9.86 -11.18
N SER A 99 -7.73 -9.97 -10.03
CA SER A 99 -6.75 -11.02 -9.75
C SER A 99 -7.32 -12.44 -9.90
N ASP A 100 -8.62 -12.62 -9.64
CA ASP A 100 -9.38 -13.85 -9.84
C ASP A 100 -10.11 -13.91 -11.20
N GLY A 101 -10.00 -12.86 -12.00
CA GLY A 101 -10.55 -12.77 -13.35
C GLY A 101 -9.76 -13.62 -14.34
N SER A 102 -10.38 -13.91 -15.49
CA SER A 102 -9.74 -14.78 -16.51
C SER A 102 -8.49 -14.19 -17.16
N ILE A 103 -8.27 -12.87 -17.04
CA ILE A 103 -7.01 -12.22 -17.46
C ILE A 103 -6.08 -12.01 -16.27
N GLY A 104 -6.60 -11.66 -15.08
CA GLY A 104 -5.79 -11.56 -13.86
C GLY A 104 -5.06 -10.23 -13.66
N TYR A 105 -5.04 -9.36 -14.68
CA TYR A 105 -4.33 -8.08 -14.65
C TYR A 105 -4.89 -7.07 -15.67
N PRO A 106 -4.58 -5.76 -15.54
CA PRO A 106 -4.94 -4.73 -16.51
C PRO A 106 -4.20 -4.94 -17.84
N GLN A 107 -4.86 -5.60 -18.79
CA GLN A 107 -4.31 -5.83 -20.12
C GLN A 107 -4.55 -4.60 -21.02
N THR A 108 -3.49 -3.89 -21.37
CA THR A 108 -3.59 -2.58 -22.05
C THR A 108 -2.72 -2.48 -23.29
N TYR A 109 -3.08 -1.54 -24.17
CA TYR A 109 -2.24 -1.09 -25.28
C TYR A 109 -1.77 0.35 -25.01
N PHE A 110 -0.44 0.54 -24.99
CA PHE A 110 0.24 1.78 -24.58
C PHE A 110 -0.20 2.36 -23.23
N GLY A 111 -0.79 1.54 -22.34
CA GLY A 111 -1.28 1.99 -21.03
C GLY A 111 -2.53 2.86 -21.05
N ILE A 112 -3.16 3.09 -22.21
CA ILE A 112 -4.30 4.01 -22.36
C ILE A 112 -5.53 3.39 -23.03
N MET A 113 -5.39 2.19 -23.60
CA MET A 113 -6.46 1.49 -24.33
C MET A 113 -6.59 0.05 -23.82
N ALA A 114 -7.78 -0.54 -23.98
CA ALA A 114 -8.07 -1.92 -23.61
C ALA A 114 -8.53 -2.74 -24.85
N PRO A 115 -8.14 -4.03 -24.97
CA PRO A 115 -8.68 -4.92 -25.98
C PRO A 115 -10.21 -5.00 -25.92
N ASP A 116 -10.86 -5.21 -27.06
CA ASP A 116 -12.32 -5.34 -27.20
C ASP A 116 -13.16 -4.12 -26.76
N LEU A 117 -12.56 -2.99 -26.38
CA LEU A 117 -13.27 -1.74 -26.08
C LEU A 117 -12.93 -0.65 -27.11
N PRO A 118 -13.63 -0.59 -28.27
CA PRO A 118 -13.39 0.46 -29.26
C PRO A 118 -13.76 1.84 -28.69
N ASN A 119 -12.97 2.87 -29.04
CA ASN A 119 -13.14 4.26 -28.58
C ASN A 119 -13.12 4.43 -27.05
N TYR A 120 -12.60 3.45 -26.31
CA TYR A 120 -12.35 3.56 -24.88
C TYR A 120 -10.89 3.94 -24.64
N PHE A 121 -10.69 5.08 -24.00
CA PHE A 121 -9.40 5.56 -23.57
C PHE A 121 -9.47 5.88 -22.08
N PHE A 122 -8.42 5.54 -21.34
CA PHE A 122 -8.32 5.86 -19.92
C PHE A 122 -6.90 6.30 -19.57
N THR A 123 -6.79 7.06 -18.49
CA THR A 123 -5.51 7.42 -17.87
C THR A 123 -5.46 6.73 -16.51
N MET A 124 -4.31 6.22 -16.12
CA MET A 124 -4.15 5.71 -14.75
C MET A 124 -4.38 6.85 -13.77
N GLN A 125 -5.30 6.65 -12.81
CA GLN A 125 -5.34 7.47 -11.61
C GLN A 125 -4.14 7.06 -10.74
N ALA A 126 -3.27 8.03 -10.46
CA ALA A 126 -2.18 7.86 -9.51
C ALA A 126 -2.69 7.82 -8.07
#